data_AF-A0A7K9E7R1-F1
#
_entry.id   AF-A0A7K9E7R1-F1
#
_cell.length_a   1.000
_cell.length_b   1.000
_cell.length_c   1.000
_cell.angle_alpha   90.00
_cell.angle_beta   90.00
_cell.angle_gamma   90.00
#
_symmetry.space_group_name_H-M   'P 1'
#
loop_
_entity.id
_entity.type
_entity.pdbx_description
1 polymer ?
#
loop_
_entity_poly.entity_id
_entity_poly.type
_entity_poly.pdbx_seq_one_letter_code
_entity_poly.pdbx_strand_id
1 'polypeptide(L)'
;LPDEHPHSGDGAGTSTPHHGPEDADIMLEMLWGGLDVQANGTIRLQDEELASLRPARRLTRVLEAEVPKTATEIEQHLRYYSLTDIPLPLPDFDRLLLTSVYCAHQVRAVQGLDKNLWIRLFSQLVDETFRDLCKGLCPANTTLLLASWPWREKPRHLASLQPFYRSNLARTKRDT
;
A
#
# COMPACT_ATOMS: atom_id res chain seq x y z
N LEU A 1 45.11 39.26 -19.75
CA LEU A 1 43.64 39.28 -19.66
C LEU A 1 43.19 37.93 -19.11
N PRO A 2 42.23 37.90 -18.17
CA PRO A 2 41.82 36.75 -17.35
C PRO A 2 40.94 35.78 -18.16
N ASP A 3 40.91 34.47 -17.90
CA ASP A 3 40.31 33.74 -16.75
C ASP A 3 38.77 33.73 -16.83
N GLU A 4 38.20 32.58 -17.20
CA GLU A 4 36.80 32.23 -16.93
C GLU A 4 36.63 30.70 -17.02
N HIS A 5 36.77 30.03 -15.87
CA HIS A 5 36.13 28.74 -15.61
C HIS A 5 34.69 29.00 -15.17
N PRO A 6 33.66 28.38 -15.80
CA PRO A 6 32.36 28.34 -15.17
C PRO A 6 32.33 27.17 -14.19
N HIS A 7 32.54 27.50 -12.91
CA HIS A 7 31.99 26.74 -11.80
C HIS A 7 30.46 26.80 -11.91
N SER A 8 29.83 25.74 -12.43
CA SER A 8 28.39 25.58 -12.31
C SER A 8 28.10 24.81 -11.02
N GLY A 9 27.49 25.53 -10.09
CA GLY A 9 27.26 25.14 -8.72
C GLY A 9 26.34 23.94 -8.52
N ASP A 10 26.48 23.41 -7.30
CA ASP A 10 25.61 22.54 -6.54
C ASP A 10 24.17 22.42 -7.07
N GLY A 11 23.95 21.41 -7.91
CA GLY A 11 22.65 20.78 -8.01
C GLY A 11 22.48 19.88 -6.81
N ALA A 12 21.84 20.39 -5.76
CA ALA A 12 21.31 19.58 -4.66
C ALA A 12 20.58 18.39 -5.29
N GLY A 13 21.18 17.20 -5.15
CA GLY A 13 20.55 15.96 -5.53
C GLY A 13 19.31 15.82 -4.67
N THR A 14 18.17 16.29 -5.17
CA THR A 14 16.86 15.73 -4.84
C THR A 14 16.97 14.28 -5.27
N SER A 15 17.48 13.45 -4.37
CA SER A 15 17.41 12.01 -4.47
C SER A 15 15.94 11.68 -4.48
N THR A 16 15.35 11.64 -5.67
CA THR A 16 14.10 10.94 -5.91
C THR A 16 14.30 9.57 -5.27
N PRO A 17 13.49 9.19 -4.27
CA PRO A 17 13.59 7.87 -3.68
C PRO A 17 13.43 6.87 -4.83
N HIS A 18 14.50 6.14 -5.13
CA HIS A 18 14.42 5.03 -6.05
C HIS A 18 13.64 3.94 -5.34
N HIS A 19 12.33 3.88 -5.58
CA HIS A 19 11.46 2.80 -5.15
C HIS A 19 11.81 1.56 -5.98
N GLY A 20 12.81 0.82 -5.50
CA GLY A 20 13.24 -0.45 -6.08
C GLY A 20 12.44 -1.62 -5.48
N PRO A 21 12.43 -2.79 -6.14
CA PRO A 21 11.85 -4.01 -5.56
C PRO A 21 12.43 -4.34 -4.17
N GLU A 22 13.67 -3.93 -3.89
CA GLU A 22 14.33 -4.12 -2.60
C GLU A 22 13.60 -3.42 -1.45
N ASP A 23 12.94 -2.27 -1.70
CA ASP A 23 12.15 -1.59 -0.66
C ASP A 23 10.90 -2.40 -0.28
N ALA A 24 10.34 -3.17 -1.22
CA ALA A 24 9.20 -4.04 -0.97
C ALA A 24 9.60 -5.27 -0.14
N ASP A 25 10.79 -5.83 -0.40
CA ASP A 25 11.34 -6.93 0.40
C ASP A 25 11.57 -6.49 1.85
N ILE A 26 12.16 -5.29 2.06
CA ILE A 26 12.33 -4.72 3.40
C ILE A 26 10.99 -4.47 4.08
N MET A 27 9.98 -3.97 3.37
CA MET A 27 8.64 -3.79 3.95
C MET A 27 8.05 -5.13 4.41
N LEU A 28 8.19 -6.18 3.60
CA LEU A 28 7.72 -7.53 3.96
C LEU A 28 8.46 -8.05 5.20
N GLU A 29 9.79 -7.92 5.23
CA GLU A 29 10.62 -8.29 6.39
C GLU A 29 10.20 -7.52 7.63
N MET A 30 9.90 -6.22 7.53
CA MET A 30 9.41 -5.42 8.67
C MET A 30 8.08 -5.95 9.19
N LEU A 31 7.14 -6.28 8.30
CA LEU A 31 5.84 -6.82 8.68
C LEU A 31 5.94 -8.19 9.36
N TRP A 32 6.89 -9.02 8.94
CA TRP A 32 7.16 -10.32 9.58
C TRP A 32 8.01 -10.21 10.85
N GLY A 33 8.98 -9.29 10.88
CA GLY A 33 9.92 -9.03 11.96
C GLY A 33 9.32 -8.27 13.16
N GLY A 34 7.99 -8.23 13.28
CA GLY A 34 7.31 -7.67 14.43
C GLY A 34 7.21 -6.15 14.40
N LEU A 35 6.83 -5.57 13.26
CA LEU A 35 6.34 -4.20 13.20
C LEU A 35 5.22 -4.01 14.23
N ASP A 36 5.40 -3.04 15.10
CA ASP A 36 4.49 -2.67 16.17
C ASP A 36 4.07 -1.21 16.05
N VAL A 37 2.78 -0.98 16.18
CA VAL A 37 2.17 0.34 16.10
C VAL A 37 1.69 0.71 17.49
N GLN A 38 2.36 1.68 18.09
CA GLN A 38 2.09 2.14 19.45
C GLN A 38 0.79 2.95 19.49
N ALA A 39 0.18 3.08 20.68
CA ALA A 39 -1.09 3.79 20.87
C ALA A 39 -1.02 5.28 20.47
N ASN A 40 0.17 5.88 20.51
CA ASN A 40 0.43 7.26 20.07
C ASN A 40 0.70 7.38 18.56
N GLY A 41 0.60 6.29 17.80
CA GLY A 41 0.84 6.24 16.36
C GLY A 41 2.31 6.07 15.96
N THR A 42 3.24 5.99 16.93
CA THR A 42 4.67 5.71 16.68
C THR A 42 4.86 4.28 16.19
N ILE A 43 5.78 4.09 15.26
CA ILE A 43 6.09 2.80 14.65
C ILE A 43 7.40 2.29 15.24
N ARG A 44 7.37 1.06 15.77
CA ARG A 44 8.55 0.38 16.33
C ARG A 44 8.75 -0.94 15.63
N LEU A 45 10.01 -1.35 15.53
CA LEU A 45 10.39 -2.65 14.99
C LEU A 45 11.18 -3.37 16.08
N GLN A 46 10.79 -4.61 16.37
CA GLN A 46 11.39 -5.39 17.46
C GLN A 46 12.79 -5.89 17.11
N ASP A 47 13.02 -6.17 15.83
CA ASP A 47 14.31 -6.56 15.31
C ASP A 47 15.24 -5.32 15.17
N GLU A 48 16.26 -5.25 16.02
CA GLU A 48 17.20 -4.12 16.06
C GLU A 48 18.11 -4.05 14.82
N GLU A 49 18.50 -5.20 14.26
CA GLU A 49 19.31 -5.27 13.05
C GLU A 49 18.50 -4.71 11.87
N LEU A 50 17.25 -5.16 11.72
CA LEU A 50 16.33 -4.66 10.70
C LEU A 50 16.01 -3.17 10.91
N ALA A 51 15.81 -2.74 12.16
CA ALA A 51 15.54 -1.33 12.50
C ALA A 51 16.74 -0.40 12.24
N SER A 52 17.94 -0.97 12.17
CA SER A 52 19.16 -0.22 11.85
C SER A 52 19.25 0.14 10.36
N LEU A 53 18.57 -0.62 9.49
CA LEU A 53 18.64 -0.43 8.05
C LEU A 53 18.06 0.92 7.65
N ARG A 54 18.78 1.62 6.77
CA ARG A 54 18.33 2.89 6.17
C ARG A 54 16.94 2.79 5.51
N PRO A 55 16.63 1.77 4.69
CA PRO A 55 15.29 1.63 4.11
C PRO A 55 14.21 1.44 5.18
N ALA A 56 14.45 0.61 6.20
CA ALA A 56 13.50 0.41 7.29
C ALA A 56 13.21 1.71 8.06
N ARG A 57 14.25 2.48 8.40
CA ARG A 57 14.10 3.80 9.05
C ARG A 57 13.32 4.79 8.19
N ARG A 58 13.53 4.78 6.87
CA ARG A 58 12.77 5.61 5.93
C ARG A 58 11.31 5.20 5.93
N LEU A 59 11.03 3.90 5.83
CA LEU A 59 9.67 3.37 5.82
C LEU A 59 8.92 3.71 7.11
N THR A 60 9.56 3.53 8.27
CA THR A 60 9.00 3.90 9.59
C THR A 60 8.59 5.37 9.61
N ARG A 61 9.43 6.29 9.11
CA ARG A 61 9.09 7.72 9.03
C ARG A 61 7.91 7.99 8.10
N VAL A 62 7.82 7.32 6.96
CA VAL A 62 6.69 7.45 6.04
C VAL A 62 5.41 6.94 6.69
N LEU A 63 5.46 5.78 7.34
CA LEU A 63 4.33 5.25 8.10
C LEU A 63 3.90 6.20 9.20
N GLU A 64 4.80 6.88 9.89
CA GLU A 64 4.46 7.84 10.94
C GLU A 64 3.87 9.15 10.41
N ALA A 65 4.46 9.69 9.33
CA ALA A 65 4.11 11.02 8.82
C ALA A 65 2.90 11.02 7.87
N GLU A 66 2.81 10.02 6.99
CA GLU A 66 1.87 10.06 5.85
C GLU A 66 0.60 9.23 6.10
N VAL A 67 0.67 8.23 6.99
CA VAL A 67 -0.46 7.32 7.19
C VAL A 67 -1.39 7.87 8.28
N PRO A 68 -2.68 8.13 7.96
CA PRO A 68 -3.66 8.57 8.94
C PRO A 68 -3.82 7.56 10.08
N LYS A 69 -4.00 8.04 11.30
CA LYS A 69 -4.05 7.19 12.50
C LYS A 69 -5.46 7.04 13.05
N THR A 70 -6.37 7.94 12.68
CA THR A 70 -7.74 7.93 13.16
C THR A 70 -8.70 7.37 12.10
N ALA A 71 -9.78 6.74 12.56
CA ALA A 71 -10.82 6.24 11.66
C ALA A 71 -11.44 7.36 10.80
N THR A 72 -11.62 8.56 11.37
CA THR A 72 -12.21 9.70 10.67
C THR A 72 -11.33 10.20 9.52
N GLU A 73 -10.02 10.30 9.71
CA GLU A 73 -9.08 10.66 8.63
C GLU A 73 -9.09 9.60 7.52
N ILE A 74 -9.14 8.32 7.89
CA ILE A 74 -9.19 7.21 6.92
C ILE A 74 -10.48 7.27 6.11
N GLU A 75 -11.63 7.51 6.75
CA GLU A 75 -12.91 7.67 6.06
C GLU A 75 -12.90 8.88 5.10
N GLN A 76 -12.24 9.97 5.47
CA GLN A 76 -12.08 11.14 4.58
C GLN A 76 -11.23 10.78 3.34
N HIS A 77 -10.12 10.07 3.52
CA HIS A 77 -9.31 9.59 2.40
C HIS A 77 -10.10 8.62 1.50
N LEU A 78 -10.84 7.67 2.08
CA LEU A 78 -11.69 6.75 1.30
C LEU A 78 -12.73 7.49 0.46
N ARG A 79 -13.37 8.53 1.01
CA ARG A 79 -14.30 9.38 0.24
C ARG A 79 -13.58 10.06 -0.92
N TYR A 80 -12.42 10.65 -0.68
CA TYR A 80 -11.61 11.27 -1.73
C TYR A 80 -11.25 10.27 -2.85
N TYR A 81 -10.76 9.08 -2.51
CA TYR A 81 -10.38 8.05 -3.50
C TYR A 81 -11.59 7.57 -4.33
N SER A 82 -12.74 7.38 -3.68
CA SER A 82 -13.98 6.92 -4.33
C SER A 82 -14.55 7.92 -5.35
N LEU A 83 -14.24 9.20 -5.20
CA LEU A 83 -14.70 10.27 -6.09
C LEU A 83 -13.75 10.51 -7.28
N THR A 84 -12.59 9.84 -7.28
CA THR A 84 -11.54 10.06 -8.28
C THR A 84 -11.60 8.97 -9.34
N ASP A 85 -12.01 9.31 -10.57
CA ASP A 85 -12.12 8.36 -11.68
C ASP A 85 -10.81 8.15 -12.47
N ILE A 86 -9.79 8.96 -12.21
CA ILE A 86 -8.45 8.81 -12.75
C ILE A 86 -7.54 8.04 -11.78
N PRO A 87 -6.50 7.33 -12.27
CA PRO A 87 -5.50 6.69 -11.40
C PRO A 87 -4.90 7.70 -10.43
N LEU A 88 -4.71 7.30 -9.17
CA LEU A 88 -4.10 8.15 -8.17
C LEU A 88 -2.63 8.46 -8.53
N PRO A 89 -2.14 9.66 -8.20
CA PRO A 89 -0.72 9.92 -8.17
C PRO A 89 0.00 8.92 -7.26
N LEU A 90 1.24 8.56 -7.60
CA LEU A 90 2.01 7.55 -6.87
C LEU A 90 2.05 7.78 -5.34
N PRO A 91 2.27 9.01 -4.82
CA PRO A 91 2.27 9.24 -3.37
C PRO A 91 0.91 8.99 -2.69
N ASP A 92 -0.20 9.30 -3.39
CA ASP A 92 -1.54 9.03 -2.86
C ASP A 92 -1.87 7.54 -2.90
N PHE A 93 -1.38 6.82 -3.92
CA PHE A 93 -1.49 5.37 -4.00
C PHE A 93 -0.66 4.68 -2.91
N ASP A 94 0.57 5.15 -2.66
CA ASP A 94 1.41 4.67 -1.56
C ASP A 94 0.72 4.91 -0.21
N ARG A 95 0.13 6.10 -0.01
CA ARG A 95 -0.65 6.39 1.20
C ARG A 95 -1.84 5.45 1.34
N LEU A 96 -2.59 5.19 0.27
CA LEU A 96 -3.70 4.22 0.25
C LEU A 96 -3.22 2.83 0.69
N LEU A 97 -2.15 2.31 0.08
CA LEU A 97 -1.56 1.01 0.41
C LEU A 97 -1.09 0.93 1.87
N LEU A 98 -0.28 1.89 2.32
CA LEU A 98 0.27 1.90 3.67
C LEU A 98 -0.81 2.09 4.73
N THR A 99 -1.89 2.82 4.42
CA THR A 99 -3.07 2.91 5.29
C THR A 99 -3.76 1.55 5.41
N SER A 100 -3.86 0.76 4.34
CA SER A 100 -4.42 -0.59 4.41
C SER A 100 -3.60 -1.50 5.35
N VAL A 101 -2.27 -1.40 5.30
CA VAL A 101 -1.36 -2.13 6.19
C VAL A 101 -1.57 -1.71 7.65
N TYR A 102 -1.70 -0.41 7.92
CA TYR A 102 -2.04 0.09 9.25
C TYR A 102 -3.38 -0.44 9.75
N CYS A 103 -4.44 -0.43 8.92
CA CYS A 103 -5.72 -0.99 9.31
C CYS A 103 -5.63 -2.50 9.59
N ALA A 104 -4.88 -3.27 8.80
CA ALA A 104 -4.65 -4.69 9.07
C ALA A 104 -3.97 -4.90 10.44
N HIS A 105 -3.02 -4.03 10.79
CA HIS A 105 -2.41 -4.04 12.13
C HIS A 105 -3.43 -3.75 13.23
N GLN A 106 -4.30 -2.74 13.05
CA GLN A 106 -5.35 -2.41 14.03
C GLN A 106 -6.36 -3.55 14.20
N VAL A 107 -6.72 -4.26 13.13
CA VAL A 107 -7.57 -5.47 13.21
C VAL A 107 -6.95 -6.55 14.09
N ARG A 108 -5.62 -6.68 14.09
CA ARG A 108 -4.89 -7.60 14.97
C ARG A 108 -4.85 -7.11 16.42
N ALA A 109 -4.63 -5.82 16.62
CA ALA A 109 -4.39 -5.24 17.95
C ALA A 109 -5.67 -4.97 18.77
N VAL A 110 -6.76 -4.57 18.12
CA VAL A 110 -8.00 -4.14 18.77
C VAL A 110 -8.97 -5.31 18.96
N GLN A 111 -9.73 -5.30 20.05
CA GLN A 111 -10.76 -6.29 20.38
C GLN A 111 -12.16 -5.65 20.42
N GLY A 112 -13.21 -6.47 20.36
CA GLY A 112 -14.59 -6.00 20.53
C GLY A 112 -15.17 -5.26 19.32
N LEU A 113 -16.12 -4.35 19.57
CA LEU A 113 -16.87 -3.62 18.53
C LEU A 113 -15.97 -2.78 17.62
N ASP A 114 -14.92 -2.19 18.17
CA ASP A 114 -13.96 -1.36 17.43
C ASP A 114 -13.21 -2.17 16.38
N LYS A 115 -13.01 -3.48 16.60
CA LYS A 115 -12.41 -4.38 15.61
C LYS A 115 -13.23 -4.43 14.31
N ASN A 116 -14.57 -4.41 14.40
CA ASN A 116 -15.43 -4.44 13.21
C ASN A 116 -15.31 -3.16 12.39
N LEU A 117 -15.06 -2.01 13.03
CA LEU A 117 -14.76 -0.76 12.34
C LEU A 117 -13.46 -0.90 11.55
N TRP A 118 -12.38 -1.38 12.18
CA TRP A 118 -11.09 -1.57 11.51
C TRP A 118 -11.14 -2.60 10.38
N ILE A 119 -11.89 -3.69 10.54
CA ILE A 119 -12.11 -4.67 9.48
C ILE A 119 -12.79 -4.01 8.28
N ARG A 120 -13.83 -3.19 8.52
CA ARG A 120 -14.53 -2.49 7.45
C ARG A 120 -13.62 -1.53 6.71
N LEU A 121 -12.87 -0.69 7.44
CA LEU A 121 -11.94 0.26 6.84
C LEU A 121 -10.85 -0.45 6.03
N PHE A 122 -10.28 -1.54 6.57
CA PHE A 122 -9.32 -2.38 5.86
C PHE A 122 -9.90 -2.89 4.53
N SER A 123 -11.08 -3.51 4.56
CA SER A 123 -11.71 -4.03 3.34
C SER A 123 -11.95 -2.94 2.30
N GLN A 124 -12.44 -1.76 2.72
CA GLN A 124 -12.67 -0.64 1.81
C GLN A 124 -11.38 -0.11 1.18
N LEU A 125 -10.28 -0.04 1.94
CA LEU A 125 -8.98 0.39 1.41
C LEU A 125 -8.43 -0.62 0.39
N VAL A 126 -8.60 -1.92 0.66
CA VAL A 126 -8.20 -2.98 -0.29
C VAL A 126 -9.05 -2.90 -1.57
N ASP A 127 -10.36 -2.71 -1.45
CA ASP A 127 -11.25 -2.53 -2.60
C ASP A 127 -10.85 -1.30 -3.42
N GLU A 128 -10.54 -0.18 -2.77
CA GLU A 128 -10.09 1.04 -3.46
C GLU A 128 -8.69 0.86 -4.09
N THR A 129 -7.81 0.08 -3.48
CA THR A 129 -6.51 -0.28 -4.08
C THR A 129 -6.72 -1.01 -5.40
N PHE A 130 -7.59 -2.02 -5.41
CA PHE A 130 -7.92 -2.75 -6.63
C PHE A 130 -8.66 -1.90 -7.64
N ARG A 131 -9.58 -1.03 -7.19
CA ARG A 131 -10.26 -0.07 -8.06
C ARG A 131 -9.26 0.85 -8.74
N ASP A 132 -8.33 1.42 -8.00
CA ASP A 132 -7.35 2.37 -8.53
C ASP A 132 -6.42 1.73 -9.56
N LEU A 133 -5.90 0.53 -9.26
CA LEU A 133 -5.15 -0.29 -10.21
C LEU A 133 -5.94 -0.62 -11.48
N CYS A 134 -7.27 -0.59 -11.41
CA CYS A 134 -8.15 -0.81 -12.55
C CYS A 134 -8.45 0.47 -13.35
N LYS A 135 -8.28 1.68 -12.78
CA LYS A 135 -8.60 2.93 -13.48
C LYS A 135 -7.72 3.05 -14.72
N GLY A 136 -8.34 3.24 -15.89
CA GLY A 136 -7.65 3.30 -17.18
C GLY A 136 -7.10 1.96 -17.72
N LEU A 137 -7.22 0.85 -16.98
CA LEU A 137 -6.69 -0.47 -17.37
C LEU A 137 -7.77 -1.56 -17.49
N CYS A 138 -8.86 -1.43 -16.75
CA CYS A 138 -9.96 -2.41 -16.75
C CYS A 138 -11.10 -1.97 -17.69
N PRO A 139 -11.78 -2.92 -18.36
CA PRO A 139 -12.99 -2.61 -19.12
C PRO A 139 -14.07 -2.00 -18.21
N ALA A 140 -14.90 -1.12 -18.75
CA ALA A 140 -15.87 -0.29 -18.00
C ALA A 140 -16.89 -1.06 -17.13
N ASN A 141 -16.99 -2.39 -17.26
CA ASN A 141 -17.96 -3.24 -16.56
C ASN A 141 -17.36 -4.19 -15.51
N THR A 142 -16.09 -4.04 -15.14
CA THR A 142 -15.38 -5.11 -14.41
C THR A 142 -14.81 -4.77 -13.04
N THR A 143 -15.09 -3.57 -12.53
CA THR A 143 -14.54 -3.02 -11.28
C THR A 143 -14.86 -3.83 -10.02
N LEU A 144 -15.75 -4.82 -10.08
CA LEU A 144 -16.17 -5.58 -8.90
C LEU A 144 -15.53 -6.96 -8.72
N LEU A 145 -14.72 -7.47 -9.65
CA LEU A 145 -14.37 -8.90 -9.62
C LEU A 145 -13.00 -9.27 -10.20
N LEU A 146 -11.93 -8.50 -9.96
CA LEU A 146 -10.56 -8.93 -10.33
C LEU A 146 -10.17 -10.31 -9.75
N ALA A 147 -10.74 -10.69 -8.60
CA ALA A 147 -10.52 -11.97 -7.96
C ALA A 147 -11.16 -13.17 -8.72
N SER A 148 -12.19 -12.94 -9.55
CA SER A 148 -12.88 -13.99 -10.30
C SER A 148 -12.68 -13.92 -11.82
N TRP A 149 -11.80 -13.03 -12.30
CA TRP A 149 -11.38 -13.04 -13.70
C TRP A 149 -10.67 -14.36 -14.06
N PRO A 150 -11.04 -14.98 -15.19
CA PRO A 150 -10.20 -15.99 -15.80
C PRO A 150 -8.78 -15.43 -16.02
N TRP A 151 -7.73 -16.16 -15.66
CA TRP A 151 -6.34 -15.74 -15.87
C TRP A 151 -6.03 -15.37 -17.34
N ARG A 152 -6.80 -15.91 -18.28
CA ARG A 152 -6.69 -15.61 -19.72
C ARG A 152 -7.11 -14.18 -20.08
N GLU A 153 -7.95 -13.56 -19.25
CA GLU A 153 -8.50 -12.23 -19.46
C GLU A 153 -7.77 -11.16 -18.64
N LYS A 154 -6.94 -11.57 -17.66
CA LYS A 154 -6.20 -10.63 -16.81
C LYS A 154 -5.16 -9.83 -17.61
N PRO A 155 -4.97 -8.54 -17.27
CA PRO A 155 -3.95 -7.73 -17.92
C PRO A 155 -2.56 -8.36 -17.77
N ARG A 156 -1.72 -8.24 -18.80
CA ARG A 156 -0.39 -8.90 -18.86
C ARG A 156 0.52 -8.55 -17.67
N HIS A 157 0.39 -7.35 -17.11
CA HIS A 157 1.19 -6.93 -15.96
C HIS A 157 0.85 -7.67 -14.66
N LEU A 158 -0.32 -8.34 -14.57
CA LEU A 158 -0.69 -9.18 -13.44
C LEU A 158 -0.22 -10.64 -13.57
N ALA A 159 0.44 -11.00 -14.67
CA ALA A 159 0.88 -12.39 -14.92
C ALA A 159 1.88 -12.89 -13.85
N SER A 160 2.71 -12.00 -13.29
CA SER A 160 3.63 -12.31 -12.20
C SER A 160 2.93 -12.77 -10.91
N LEU A 161 1.66 -12.37 -10.72
CA LEU A 161 0.87 -12.72 -9.54
C LEU A 161 0.16 -14.07 -9.67
N GLN A 162 0.13 -14.66 -10.88
CA GLN A 162 -0.55 -15.94 -11.16
C GLN A 162 -0.12 -17.10 -10.23
N PRO A 163 1.17 -17.32 -9.95
CA PRO A 163 1.60 -18.43 -9.10
C PRO A 163 1.12 -18.30 -7.65
N PHE A 164 0.98 -17.07 -7.16
CA PHE A 164 0.65 -16.76 -5.77
C PHE A 164 -0.85 -16.84 -5.49
N TYR A 165 -1.68 -16.79 -6.53
CA TYR A 165 -3.11 -16.68 -6.43
C TYR A 165 -3.78 -18.01 -6.83
N ARG A 166 -3.51 -19.06 -6.04
CA ARG A 166 -4.26 -20.32 -6.14
C ARG A 166 -5.67 -20.11 -5.56
N SER A 167 -6.62 -19.87 -6.44
CA SER A 167 -8.02 -19.65 -6.05
C SER A 167 -8.62 -20.93 -5.45
N ASN A 168 -8.90 -20.92 -4.14
CA ASN A 168 -9.60 -22.00 -3.44
C ASN A 168 -11.12 -21.97 -3.61
N LEU A 169 -11.67 -21.12 -4.49
CA LEU A 169 -13.09 -21.18 -4.84
C LEU A 169 -13.33 -22.31 -5.84
N ALA A 170 -13.30 -23.54 -5.34
CA ALA A 170 -14.05 -24.63 -5.96
C ALA A 170 -15.53 -24.21 -5.95
N ARG A 171 -15.98 -23.74 -7.11
CA ARG A 171 -17.39 -23.51 -7.44
C ARG A 171 -18.14 -24.81 -7.16
N THR A 172 -18.79 -24.90 -6.00
CA THR A 172 -19.77 -25.96 -5.74
C THR A 172 -20.93 -25.74 -6.71
N LYS A 173 -20.89 -26.44 -7.84
CA LYS A 173 -22.09 -26.69 -8.63
C LYS A 173 -23.07 -27.39 -7.71
N ARG A 174 -24.13 -26.68 -7.34
CA ARG A 174 -25.33 -27.30 -6.81
C ARG A 174 -26.11 -27.75 -8.05
N ASP A 175 -25.96 -29.03 -8.38
CA ASP A 175 -26.79 -29.66 -9.40
C ASP A 175 -28.23 -29.75 -8.86
N THR A 176 -29.18 -29.23 -9.62
CA THR A 176 -30.63 -29.49 -9.51
C THR A 176 -31.07 -30.07 -10.84
#